data_AF-A0A8T2SUH0-F1
#
_entry.id   AF-A0A8T2SUH0-F1
#
_cell.length_a   1.000
_cell.length_b   1.000
_cell.length_c   1.000
_cell.angle_alpha   90.00
_cell.angle_beta   90.00
_cell.angle_gamma   90.00
#
_symmetry.space_group_name_H-M   'P 1'
#
loop_
_entity.id
_entity.type
_entity.pdbx_description
1 polymer ?
#
loop_
_entity_poly.entity_id
_entity_poly.type
_entity_poly.pdbx_seq_one_letter_code
_entity_poly.pdbx_strand_id
1 'polypeptide(L)'
;MKNALASLGCSLSDKEMSTWEYHVSLNSKLRRVEMWVTFTSGVQIKEHNIHIRPRESVLVEFSRKFSIEDVHELAARSNFYIQRAWRSELYGCQVLYSAVQALRSCWDDTDALLNGVADWKSKPIELRHPFLFYYGHVNAFTKLKLLNTMETMEMDVIFSRGINPYVLDPSKCHRHPEPPQEWPSKEAICAYVQEVRSMVAEAVKMGGISMRLVHFVVEHERMHQETLQYMLAQETRRDFERTYSSRSPQSNEQRNGQEKHVGSMNGNGVPGKRNTPNVCVLPGEITMGADKCDSVFLWDNEMPSVETFVTKAFLVSAQPVSISEYMEFVKAGGYGMKHLWEEVDFPYFKEFKWPATWSYANGDYYVHEPGITKHWEEVANQPVYVSLAEAQAYSKWAGDFRVMTEEEYHRALLEDGKTVFGLRDGGWEWTSTAFRGFPGFEAMAEYEEYSVDFFDGQHFVLKGSSPWTHPALIRDSFRNFYQRQYPYVFAKFRCCKSVANEAAPRAESNGSNPHYRYSCVCACV
;
A
#
# COMPACT_ATOMS: atom_id res chain seq x y z
N MET A 1 14.39 -27.55 1.71
CA MET A 1 15.38 -28.63 1.96
C MET A 1 16.25 -28.91 0.73
N LYS A 2 15.70 -29.29 -0.44
CA LYS A 2 16.48 -29.50 -1.69
C LYS A 2 17.55 -28.44 -1.96
N ASN A 3 17.11 -27.18 -2.06
CA ASN A 3 18.00 -26.08 -2.38
C ASN A 3 18.95 -25.72 -1.23
N ALA A 4 18.55 -25.97 0.02
CA ALA A 4 19.43 -25.84 1.18
C ALA A 4 20.54 -26.91 1.21
N LEU A 5 20.27 -28.12 0.71
CA LEU A 5 21.29 -29.16 0.54
C LEU A 5 22.19 -28.86 -0.66
N ALA A 6 21.61 -28.36 -1.76
CA ALA A 6 22.36 -27.94 -2.93
C ALA A 6 23.34 -26.79 -2.61
N SER A 7 22.93 -25.81 -1.79
CA SER A 7 23.83 -24.74 -1.33
C SER A 7 24.98 -25.22 -0.44
N LEU A 8 24.87 -26.43 0.11
CA LEU A 8 25.93 -27.11 0.88
C LEU A 8 26.71 -28.11 0.01
N GLY A 9 26.64 -28.01 -1.33
CA GLY A 9 27.33 -28.91 -2.26
C GLY A 9 26.68 -30.29 -2.43
N CYS A 10 25.49 -30.51 -1.89
CA CYS A 10 24.76 -31.78 -1.99
C CYS A 10 23.61 -31.69 -3.01
N SER A 11 23.86 -32.16 -4.23
CA SER A 11 22.84 -32.23 -5.29
C SER A 11 22.12 -33.57 -5.27
N LEU A 12 20.80 -33.54 -5.13
CA LEU A 12 19.92 -34.73 -5.07
C LEU A 12 18.85 -34.64 -6.17
N SER A 13 18.52 -35.80 -6.76
CA SER A 13 17.44 -35.90 -7.76
C SER A 13 16.05 -35.84 -7.11
N ASP A 14 15.04 -35.42 -7.87
CA ASP A 14 13.65 -35.41 -7.39
C ASP A 14 13.16 -36.81 -7.00
N LYS A 15 13.68 -37.85 -7.66
CA LYS A 15 13.40 -39.24 -7.30
C LYS A 15 13.91 -39.59 -5.90
N GLU A 16 15.14 -39.19 -5.56
CA GLU A 16 15.72 -39.42 -4.22
C GLU A 16 14.98 -38.64 -3.13
N MET A 17 14.40 -37.49 -3.46
CA MET A 17 13.63 -36.71 -2.49
C MET A 17 12.18 -37.16 -2.35
N SER A 18 11.59 -37.72 -3.40
CA SER A 18 10.21 -38.21 -3.40
C SER A 18 9.99 -39.34 -2.38
N THR A 19 11.07 -39.96 -1.92
CA THR A 19 11.03 -41.00 -0.89
C THR A 19 11.10 -40.43 0.53
N TRP A 20 11.23 -39.12 0.73
CA TRP A 20 11.30 -38.53 2.07
C TRP A 20 9.93 -38.38 2.70
N GLU A 21 9.87 -38.58 4.01
CA GLU A 21 8.63 -38.47 4.78
C GLU A 21 8.62 -37.15 5.54
N TYR A 22 7.65 -36.30 5.22
CA TYR A 22 7.43 -35.01 5.88
C TYR A 22 6.37 -35.18 6.98
N HIS A 23 6.68 -34.75 8.19
CA HIS A 23 5.71 -34.77 9.29
C HIS A 23 5.73 -33.47 10.08
N VAL A 24 4.57 -33.10 10.61
CA VAL A 24 4.37 -31.90 11.43
C VAL A 24 3.99 -32.34 12.83
N SER A 25 4.66 -31.79 13.84
CA SER A 25 4.37 -32.05 15.25
C SER A 25 4.21 -30.74 16.03
N LEU A 26 3.46 -30.79 17.13
CA LEU A 26 3.26 -29.63 18.00
C LEU A 26 4.09 -29.78 19.26
N ASN A 27 5.09 -28.92 19.43
CA ASN A 27 5.92 -28.90 20.63
C ASN A 27 5.24 -28.03 21.69
N SER A 28 4.48 -28.66 22.58
CA SER A 28 3.70 -27.98 23.63
C SER A 28 4.58 -27.22 24.63
N LYS A 29 5.79 -27.71 24.92
CA LYS A 29 6.74 -27.08 25.85
C LYS A 29 7.32 -25.79 25.28
N LEU A 30 7.69 -25.79 24.00
CA LEU A 30 8.23 -24.62 23.30
C LEU A 30 7.14 -23.76 22.64
N ARG A 31 5.88 -24.19 22.71
CA ARG A 31 4.70 -23.54 22.10
C ARG A 31 4.89 -23.23 20.62
N ARG A 32 5.40 -24.20 19.86
CA ARG A 32 5.67 -24.04 18.42
C ARG A 32 5.25 -25.27 17.59
N VAL A 33 5.02 -25.04 16.30
CA VAL A 33 4.86 -26.09 15.30
C VAL A 33 6.25 -26.47 14.78
N GLU A 34 6.55 -27.77 14.73
CA GLU A 34 7.80 -28.30 14.23
C GLU A 34 7.54 -29.09 12.95
N MET A 35 8.34 -28.81 11.91
CA MET A 35 8.31 -29.55 10.66
C MET A 35 9.54 -30.44 10.60
N TRP A 36 9.37 -31.71 10.28
CA TRP A 36 10.44 -32.69 10.26
C TRP A 36 10.48 -33.41 8.92
N VAL A 37 11.69 -33.75 8.48
CA VAL A 37 11.93 -34.57 7.30
C VAL A 37 12.69 -35.81 7.73
N THR A 38 12.09 -36.98 7.48
CA THR A 38 12.72 -38.28 7.69
C THR A 38 13.26 -38.78 6.36
N PHE A 39 14.56 -39.05 6.33
CA PHE A 39 15.27 -39.45 5.11
C PHE A 39 15.23 -40.97 4.98
N THR A 40 14.58 -41.50 3.95
CA THR A 40 14.50 -42.97 3.73
C THR A 40 15.80 -43.56 3.20
N SER A 41 16.64 -42.74 2.57
CA SER A 41 18.01 -43.04 2.18
C SER A 41 18.99 -42.10 2.87
N GLY A 42 20.23 -42.54 3.10
CA GLY A 42 21.23 -41.71 3.77
C GLY A 42 21.72 -40.57 2.86
N VAL A 43 21.98 -39.39 3.46
CA VAL A 43 22.53 -38.21 2.78
C VAL A 43 23.90 -37.89 3.37
N GLN A 44 24.89 -37.68 2.52
CA GLN A 44 26.24 -37.33 2.94
C GLN A 44 26.68 -36.02 2.30
N ILE A 45 27.01 -35.04 3.15
CA ILE A 45 27.54 -33.74 2.75
C ILE A 45 29.00 -33.70 3.19
N LYS A 46 29.88 -34.18 2.30
CA LYS A 46 31.30 -34.45 2.63
C LYS A 46 32.04 -33.19 3.07
N GLU A 47 31.80 -32.07 2.39
CA GLU A 47 32.46 -30.79 2.64
C GLU A 47 32.20 -30.23 4.05
N HIS A 48 31.06 -30.60 4.65
CA HIS A 48 30.64 -30.15 5.97
C HIS A 48 30.67 -31.25 7.03
N ASN A 49 31.17 -32.44 6.70
CA ASN A 49 31.16 -33.62 7.57
C ASN A 49 29.76 -33.93 8.16
N ILE A 50 28.70 -33.70 7.37
CA ILE A 50 27.33 -34.02 7.77
C ILE A 50 26.97 -35.38 7.17
N HIS A 51 26.50 -36.28 8.01
CA HIS A 51 26.00 -37.59 7.61
C HIS A 51 24.63 -37.82 8.25
N ILE A 52 23.60 -37.85 7.41
CA ILE A 52 22.23 -38.18 7.80
C ILE A 52 22.00 -39.63 7.39
N ARG A 53 21.73 -40.50 8.35
CA ARG A 53 21.51 -41.93 8.09
C ARG A 53 20.08 -42.21 7.60
N PRO A 54 19.84 -43.35 6.93
CA PRO A 54 18.48 -43.81 6.67
C PRO A 54 17.65 -43.84 7.96
N ARG A 55 16.43 -43.30 7.88
CA ARG A 55 15.43 -43.11 8.94
C ARG A 55 15.77 -42.08 10.01
N GLU A 56 16.88 -41.34 9.87
CA GLU A 56 17.09 -40.16 10.72
C GLU A 56 16.14 -39.03 10.28
N SER A 57 15.59 -38.35 11.28
CA SER A 57 14.72 -37.19 11.10
C SER A 57 15.48 -35.90 11.39
N VAL A 58 15.40 -34.95 10.48
CA VAL A 58 15.96 -33.61 10.66
C VAL A 58 14.80 -32.65 10.91
N LEU A 59 14.90 -31.88 11.99
CA LEU A 59 14.00 -30.76 12.24
C LEU A 59 14.26 -29.69 11.17
N VAL A 60 13.27 -29.49 10.31
CA VAL A 60 13.22 -28.44 9.29
C VAL A 60 12.51 -27.23 9.89
N GLU A 61 13.10 -26.72 10.96
CA GLU A 61 12.69 -25.41 11.44
C GLU A 61 13.33 -24.38 10.51
N PHE A 62 12.54 -23.43 10.00
CA PHE A 62 13.05 -22.14 9.53
C PHE A 62 13.57 -21.40 10.77
N SER A 63 14.70 -21.88 11.30
CA SER A 63 15.34 -21.31 12.46
C SER A 63 15.87 -19.93 12.10
N ARG A 64 16.16 -19.10 13.11
CA ARG A 64 16.80 -17.77 12.99
C ARG A 64 18.13 -17.76 12.21
N LYS A 65 18.61 -18.91 11.73
CA LYS A 65 19.82 -19.08 10.92
C LYS A 65 19.70 -18.50 9.51
N PHE A 66 18.49 -18.28 9.01
CA PHE A 66 18.26 -17.59 7.74
C PHE A 66 17.76 -16.17 8.02
N SER A 67 18.42 -15.19 7.41
CA SER A 67 17.94 -13.82 7.27
C SER A 67 16.68 -13.78 6.39
N ILE A 68 15.97 -12.64 6.31
CA ILE A 68 14.81 -12.53 5.41
C ILE A 68 15.29 -12.73 3.98
N GLU A 69 16.43 -12.13 3.67
CA GLU A 69 17.12 -12.18 2.39
C GLU A 69 17.45 -13.62 2.00
N ASP A 70 18.01 -14.42 2.92
CA ASP A 70 18.30 -15.83 2.67
C ASP A 70 17.03 -16.63 2.35
N VAL A 71 15.91 -16.32 3.00
CA VAL A 71 14.66 -17.04 2.75
C VAL A 71 14.04 -16.63 1.43
N HIS A 72 14.06 -15.33 1.08
CA HIS A 72 13.67 -14.87 -0.25
C HIS A 72 14.51 -15.54 -1.34
N GLU A 73 15.83 -15.66 -1.12
CA GLU A 73 16.72 -16.34 -2.05
C GLU A 73 16.40 -17.83 -2.19
N LEU A 74 16.20 -18.51 -1.08
CA LEU A 74 15.80 -19.91 -1.09
C LEU A 74 14.45 -20.10 -1.80
N ALA A 75 13.47 -19.23 -1.56
CA ALA A 75 12.15 -19.30 -2.21
C ALA A 75 12.29 -19.10 -3.73
N ALA A 76 12.99 -18.05 -4.16
CA ALA A 76 13.22 -17.74 -5.56
C ALA A 76 13.96 -18.88 -6.29
N ARG A 77 15.07 -19.39 -5.73
CA ARG A 77 15.80 -20.56 -6.26
C ARG A 77 14.97 -21.84 -6.27
N SER A 78 13.95 -21.92 -5.42
CA SER A 78 13.01 -23.04 -5.36
C SER A 78 11.77 -22.87 -6.24
N ASN A 79 11.68 -21.78 -7.02
CA ASN A 79 10.51 -21.43 -7.82
C ASN A 79 9.22 -21.27 -6.99
N PHE A 80 9.37 -20.72 -5.78
CA PHE A 80 8.26 -20.36 -4.89
C PHE A 80 8.15 -18.85 -4.71
N TYR A 81 6.91 -18.39 -4.66
CA TYR A 81 6.48 -17.05 -4.28
C TYR A 81 6.21 -16.99 -2.77
N ILE A 82 6.75 -15.99 -2.08
CA ILE A 82 6.41 -15.73 -0.68
C ILE A 82 5.13 -14.89 -0.64
N GLN A 83 4.01 -15.53 -0.32
CA GLN A 83 2.69 -14.87 -0.25
C GLN A 83 2.57 -13.97 0.97
N ARG A 84 3.03 -14.46 2.11
CA ARG A 84 3.01 -13.72 3.37
C ARG A 84 4.14 -14.20 4.24
N ALA A 85 4.77 -13.25 4.92
CA ALA A 85 5.76 -13.52 5.95
C ALA A 85 5.28 -12.88 7.26
N TRP A 86 5.39 -13.62 8.35
CA TRP A 86 5.20 -13.11 9.70
C TRP A 86 6.51 -13.29 10.44
N ARG A 87 6.94 -12.26 11.15
CA ARG A 87 8.13 -12.31 11.98
C ARG A 87 7.87 -11.60 13.30
N SER A 88 8.34 -12.20 14.38
CA SER A 88 8.48 -11.58 15.69
C SER A 88 9.89 -11.83 16.22
N GLU A 89 10.22 -11.28 17.39
CA GLU A 89 11.45 -11.64 18.11
C GLU A 89 11.53 -13.15 18.43
N LEU A 90 10.40 -13.86 18.42
CA LEU A 90 10.29 -15.25 18.87
C LEU A 90 10.17 -16.26 17.72
N TYR A 91 9.49 -15.91 16.61
CA TYR A 91 9.22 -16.83 15.51
C TYR A 91 9.18 -16.14 14.14
N GLY A 92 9.43 -16.92 13.09
CA GLY A 92 9.18 -16.56 11.69
C GLY A 92 8.31 -17.62 11.03
N CYS A 93 7.28 -17.22 10.30
CA CYS A 93 6.44 -18.10 9.50
C CYS A 93 6.28 -17.50 8.11
N GLN A 94 6.22 -18.34 7.08
CA GLN A 94 6.01 -17.88 5.71
C GLN A 94 5.09 -18.84 4.95
N VAL A 95 4.23 -18.28 4.09
CA VAL A 95 3.44 -19.04 3.14
C VAL A 95 4.14 -19.01 1.79
N LEU A 96 4.49 -20.19 1.29
CA LEU A 96 5.10 -20.37 -0.03
C LEU A 96 4.07 -20.93 -1.01
N TYR A 97 3.90 -20.25 -2.13
CA TYR A 97 3.09 -20.70 -3.26
C TYR A 97 3.98 -21.02 -4.45
N SER A 98 3.64 -22.04 -5.24
CA SER A 98 4.22 -22.13 -6.59
C SER A 98 3.83 -20.90 -7.40
N ALA A 99 4.59 -20.56 -8.44
CA ALA A 99 4.29 -19.41 -9.30
C ALA A 99 2.84 -19.40 -9.82
N VAL A 100 2.33 -20.55 -10.27
CA VAL A 100 0.94 -20.68 -10.74
C VAL A 100 -0.08 -20.49 -9.61
N GLN A 101 0.21 -20.97 -8.40
CA GLN A 101 -0.66 -20.74 -7.24
C GLN A 101 -0.69 -19.27 -6.83
N ALA A 102 0.44 -18.57 -6.90
CA ALA A 102 0.51 -17.13 -6.61
C ALA A 102 -0.34 -16.31 -7.59
N LEU A 103 -0.23 -16.60 -8.89
CA LEU A 103 -1.06 -15.97 -9.92
C LEU A 103 -2.54 -16.26 -9.71
N ARG A 104 -2.92 -17.53 -9.48
CA ARG A 104 -4.32 -17.90 -9.22
C ARG A 104 -4.88 -17.22 -7.97
N SER A 105 -4.11 -17.18 -6.88
CA SER A 105 -4.54 -16.46 -5.67
C SER A 105 -4.72 -14.97 -5.94
N CYS A 106 -3.85 -14.35 -6.74
CA CYS A 106 -4.01 -12.96 -7.14
C CYS A 106 -5.28 -12.74 -7.98
N TRP A 107 -5.54 -13.64 -8.93
CA TRP A 107 -6.73 -13.62 -9.77
C TRP A 107 -8.02 -13.79 -8.97
N ASP A 108 -8.04 -14.73 -8.02
CA ASP A 108 -9.20 -14.99 -7.17
C ASP A 108 -9.57 -13.74 -6.35
N ASP A 109 -8.58 -13.00 -5.86
CA ASP A 109 -8.81 -11.75 -5.14
C ASP A 109 -9.37 -10.64 -6.05
N THR A 110 -8.87 -10.52 -7.28
CA THR A 110 -9.43 -9.60 -8.30
C THR A 110 -10.88 -9.98 -8.65
N ASP A 111 -11.16 -11.26 -8.85
CA ASP A 111 -12.48 -11.78 -9.19
C ASP A 111 -13.47 -11.53 -8.05
N ALA A 112 -13.04 -11.75 -6.80
CA ALA A 112 -13.86 -11.48 -5.62
C ALA A 112 -14.26 -10.00 -5.51
N LEU A 113 -13.34 -9.07 -5.77
CA LEU A 113 -13.62 -7.63 -5.77
C LEU A 113 -14.65 -7.27 -6.85
N LEU A 114 -14.45 -7.72 -8.07
CA LEU A 114 -15.31 -7.38 -9.20
C LEU A 114 -16.68 -8.09 -9.18
N ASN A 115 -16.78 -9.26 -8.54
CA ASN A 115 -18.06 -9.92 -8.28
C ASN A 115 -18.93 -9.10 -7.32
N GLY A 116 -18.33 -8.29 -6.44
CA GLY A 116 -19.03 -7.35 -5.58
C GLY A 116 -19.52 -6.07 -6.29
N VAL A 117 -19.04 -5.78 -7.50
CA VAL A 117 -19.42 -4.59 -8.28
C VAL A 117 -20.72 -4.84 -9.03
N ALA A 118 -21.76 -4.05 -8.73
CA ALA A 118 -23.07 -4.18 -9.35
C ALA A 118 -23.08 -3.79 -10.84
N ASP A 119 -22.42 -2.68 -11.20
CA ASP A 119 -22.31 -2.20 -12.58
C ASP A 119 -20.84 -2.01 -12.97
N TRP A 120 -20.32 -2.90 -13.82
CA TRP A 120 -18.94 -2.83 -14.29
C TRP A 120 -18.66 -1.62 -15.19
N LYS A 121 -19.71 -0.96 -15.72
CA LYS A 121 -19.59 0.30 -16.47
C LYS A 121 -19.57 1.52 -15.55
N SER A 122 -19.79 1.35 -14.25
CA SER A 122 -19.68 2.42 -13.26
C SER A 122 -18.25 2.97 -13.26
N LYS A 123 -18.16 4.30 -13.34
CA LYS A 123 -16.94 5.08 -13.24
C LYS A 123 -17.07 6.04 -12.05
N PRO A 124 -16.84 5.57 -10.81
CA PRO A 124 -17.06 6.38 -9.61
C PRO A 124 -16.00 7.47 -9.38
N ILE A 125 -14.87 7.40 -10.08
CA ILE A 125 -13.80 8.41 -10.05
C ILE A 125 -13.59 8.92 -11.48
N GLU A 126 -13.75 10.23 -11.69
CA GLU A 126 -13.67 10.82 -13.04
C GLU A 126 -12.29 10.69 -13.70
N LEU A 127 -11.23 10.67 -12.89
CA LEU A 127 -9.84 10.54 -13.32
C LEU A 127 -9.41 9.07 -13.61
N ARG A 128 -10.37 8.13 -13.62
CA ARG A 128 -10.13 6.69 -13.74
C ARG A 128 -11.06 6.08 -14.79
N HIS A 129 -10.68 4.92 -15.33
CA HIS A 129 -11.58 4.16 -16.19
C HIS A 129 -12.69 3.44 -15.39
N PRO A 130 -13.75 2.95 -16.05
CA PRO A 130 -14.77 2.11 -15.41
C PRO A 130 -14.18 0.80 -14.85
N PHE A 131 -14.90 0.13 -13.95
CA PHE A 131 -14.46 -1.13 -13.34
C PHE A 131 -14.05 -2.21 -14.34
N LEU A 132 -14.80 -2.39 -15.44
CA LEU A 132 -14.48 -3.37 -16.49
C LEU A 132 -13.09 -3.18 -17.10
N PHE A 133 -12.57 -1.95 -17.10
CA PHE A 133 -11.26 -1.67 -17.68
C PHE A 133 -10.18 -2.40 -16.91
N TYR A 134 -10.25 -2.35 -15.59
CA TYR A 134 -9.22 -2.94 -14.73
C TYR A 134 -9.17 -4.46 -14.86
N TYR A 135 -10.30 -5.12 -15.10
CA TYR A 135 -10.31 -6.57 -15.32
C TYR A 135 -9.57 -6.97 -16.59
N GLY A 136 -9.80 -6.25 -17.69
CA GLY A 136 -9.02 -6.44 -18.92
C GLY A 136 -7.55 -6.02 -18.73
N HIS A 137 -7.32 -4.88 -18.09
CA HIS A 137 -6.01 -4.25 -17.93
C HIS A 137 -4.98 -5.11 -17.21
N VAL A 138 -5.32 -5.65 -16.04
CA VAL A 138 -4.34 -6.45 -15.27
C VAL A 138 -3.93 -7.72 -16.02
N ASN A 139 -4.83 -8.29 -16.82
CA ASN A 139 -4.57 -9.46 -17.63
C ASN A 139 -3.79 -9.12 -18.91
N ALA A 140 -4.15 -8.04 -19.61
CA ALA A 140 -3.41 -7.53 -20.76
C ALA A 140 -1.97 -7.19 -20.38
N PHE A 141 -1.80 -6.48 -19.26
CA PHE A 141 -0.49 -6.19 -18.70
C PHE A 141 0.30 -7.48 -18.45
N THR A 142 -0.29 -8.44 -17.73
CA THR A 142 0.37 -9.71 -17.43
C THR A 142 0.81 -10.45 -18.69
N LYS A 143 -0.06 -10.53 -19.71
CA LYS A 143 0.26 -11.16 -20.99
C LYS A 143 1.41 -10.44 -21.69
N LEU A 144 1.30 -9.12 -21.85
CA LEU A 144 2.30 -8.31 -22.56
C LEU A 144 3.66 -8.33 -21.89
N LYS A 145 3.72 -8.48 -20.56
CA LYS A 145 4.98 -8.52 -19.80
C LYS A 145 5.57 -9.93 -19.67
N LEU A 146 4.76 -10.96 -19.47
CA LEU A 146 5.26 -12.34 -19.33
C LEU A 146 5.43 -13.07 -20.67
N LEU A 147 4.58 -12.79 -21.64
CA LEU A 147 4.47 -13.50 -22.92
C LEU A 147 4.76 -12.55 -24.09
N ASN A 148 5.75 -11.68 -23.94
CA ASN A 148 6.07 -10.59 -24.86
C ASN A 148 6.48 -11.03 -26.28
N THR A 149 6.78 -12.31 -26.49
CA THR A 149 7.07 -12.89 -27.81
C THR A 149 5.83 -13.41 -28.53
N MET A 150 4.68 -13.48 -27.86
CA MET A 150 3.42 -13.93 -28.46
C MET A 150 2.75 -12.81 -29.24
N GLU A 151 1.90 -13.18 -30.20
CA GLU A 151 1.12 -12.23 -30.99
C GLU A 151 0.21 -11.37 -30.08
N THR A 152 0.21 -10.07 -30.35
CA THR A 152 -0.65 -9.10 -29.66
C THR A 152 -2.08 -9.19 -30.20
N MET A 153 -3.04 -9.38 -29.30
CA MET A 153 -4.47 -9.36 -29.60
C MET A 153 -5.00 -7.93 -29.56
N GLU A 154 -6.12 -7.67 -30.22
CA GLU A 154 -6.81 -6.36 -30.15
C GLU A 154 -7.14 -5.96 -28.70
N MET A 155 -7.63 -6.92 -27.90
CA MET A 155 -7.95 -6.71 -26.48
C MET A 155 -6.70 -6.36 -25.66
N ASP A 156 -5.53 -6.88 -26.01
CA ASP A 156 -4.29 -6.47 -25.34
C ASP A 156 -4.04 -4.99 -25.53
N VAL A 157 -4.27 -4.46 -26.74
CA VAL A 157 -4.07 -3.04 -27.05
C VAL A 157 -5.04 -2.17 -26.28
N ILE A 158 -6.34 -2.50 -26.32
CA ILE A 158 -7.41 -1.77 -25.61
C ILE A 158 -7.10 -1.61 -24.12
N PHE A 159 -6.50 -2.64 -23.53
CA PHE A 159 -6.24 -2.73 -22.10
C PHE A 159 -4.75 -2.58 -21.73
N SER A 160 -3.87 -2.28 -22.68
CA SER A 160 -2.41 -2.34 -22.46
C SER A 160 -1.89 -1.33 -21.45
N ARG A 161 -2.54 -0.16 -21.34
CA ARG A 161 -2.10 0.92 -20.46
C ARG A 161 -3.27 1.75 -19.97
N GLY A 162 -3.29 2.04 -18.67
CA GLY A 162 -4.28 2.93 -18.06
C GLY A 162 -3.99 4.41 -18.31
N ILE A 163 -5.03 5.24 -18.20
CA ILE A 163 -4.90 6.69 -18.20
C ILE A 163 -4.49 7.20 -16.81
N ASN A 164 -3.52 8.11 -16.75
CA ASN A 164 -3.25 8.92 -15.57
C ASN A 164 -3.30 10.41 -15.97
N PRO A 165 -4.50 11.02 -15.94
CA PRO A 165 -4.66 12.42 -16.32
C PRO A 165 -4.18 13.36 -15.20
N TYR A 166 -3.77 14.57 -15.56
CA TYR A 166 -3.49 15.60 -14.57
C TYR A 166 -4.78 16.03 -13.87
N VAL A 167 -4.73 16.16 -12.54
CA VAL A 167 -5.92 16.46 -11.73
C VAL A 167 -6.50 17.83 -12.09
N LEU A 168 -5.63 18.83 -12.26
CA LEU A 168 -6.03 20.20 -12.58
C LEU A 168 -6.34 20.42 -14.07
N ASP A 169 -5.81 19.58 -14.96
CA ASP A 169 -6.04 19.65 -16.40
C ASP A 169 -6.17 18.23 -16.97
N PRO A 170 -7.37 17.61 -16.86
CA PRO A 170 -7.56 16.23 -17.28
C PRO A 170 -7.37 15.96 -18.77
N SER A 171 -7.22 17.01 -19.60
CA SER A 171 -6.86 16.88 -21.01
C SER A 171 -5.40 16.47 -21.22
N LYS A 172 -4.55 16.67 -20.21
CA LYS A 172 -3.16 16.24 -20.20
C LYS A 172 -3.01 14.90 -19.51
N CYS A 173 -2.41 13.95 -20.20
CA CYS A 173 -2.13 12.62 -19.69
C CYS A 173 -0.89 12.04 -20.38
N HIS A 174 -0.28 11.04 -19.76
CA HIS A 174 0.80 10.27 -20.38
C HIS A 174 0.29 9.46 -21.57
N ARG A 175 1.18 9.11 -22.49
CA ARG A 175 0.82 8.35 -23.70
C ARG A 175 0.11 7.05 -23.34
N HIS A 176 -1.14 6.89 -23.75
CA HIS A 176 -1.89 5.64 -23.60
C HIS A 176 -2.66 5.35 -24.90
N PRO A 177 -3.14 4.11 -25.12
CA PRO A 177 -4.10 3.83 -26.19
C PRO A 177 -5.38 4.65 -25.99
N GLU A 178 -5.91 5.23 -27.07
CA GLU A 178 -7.19 5.94 -26.98
C GLU A 178 -8.29 5.02 -26.44
N PRO A 179 -9.10 5.49 -25.47
CA PRO A 179 -10.23 4.71 -25.00
C PRO A 179 -11.16 4.35 -26.16
N PRO A 180 -11.66 3.11 -26.24
CA PRO A 180 -12.56 2.74 -27.33
C PRO A 180 -13.84 3.56 -27.25
N GLN A 181 -14.49 3.79 -28.39
CA GLN A 181 -15.79 4.48 -28.44
C GLN A 181 -16.83 3.77 -27.57
N GLU A 182 -16.79 2.44 -27.57
CA GLU A 182 -17.57 1.59 -26.68
C GLU A 182 -16.66 0.52 -26.08
N TRP A 183 -16.77 0.33 -24.76
CA TRP A 183 -16.04 -0.74 -24.08
C TRP A 183 -16.58 -2.12 -24.51
N PRO A 184 -15.71 -3.14 -24.64
CA PRO A 184 -16.15 -4.52 -24.89
C PRO A 184 -17.15 -5.00 -23.83
N SER A 185 -18.02 -5.93 -24.21
CA SER A 185 -19.02 -6.47 -23.27
C SER A 185 -18.35 -7.22 -22.11
N LYS A 186 -19.05 -7.34 -20.98
CA LYS A 186 -18.57 -8.10 -19.82
C LYS A 186 -18.20 -9.53 -20.22
N GLU A 187 -19.03 -10.17 -21.06
CA GLU A 187 -18.82 -11.53 -21.56
C GLU A 187 -17.56 -11.63 -22.42
N ALA A 188 -17.33 -10.67 -23.31
CA ALA A 188 -16.13 -10.61 -24.15
C ALA A 188 -14.86 -10.42 -23.30
N ILE A 189 -14.89 -9.53 -22.30
CA ILE A 189 -13.77 -9.34 -21.39
C ILE A 189 -13.53 -10.60 -20.56
N CYS A 190 -14.56 -11.25 -20.03
CA CYS A 190 -14.41 -12.50 -19.30
C CYS A 190 -13.81 -13.61 -20.15
N ALA A 191 -14.23 -13.75 -21.41
CA ALA A 191 -13.65 -14.73 -22.34
C ALA A 191 -12.16 -14.45 -22.60
N TYR A 192 -11.82 -13.19 -22.87
CA TYR A 192 -10.43 -12.74 -23.03
C TYR A 192 -9.58 -13.04 -21.79
N VAL A 193 -10.08 -12.70 -20.59
CA VAL A 193 -9.36 -12.95 -19.33
C VAL A 193 -9.15 -14.45 -19.09
N GLN A 194 -10.16 -15.29 -19.35
CA GLN A 194 -10.02 -16.74 -19.21
C GLN A 194 -8.96 -17.32 -20.16
N GLU A 195 -8.93 -16.85 -21.41
CA GLU A 195 -7.92 -17.24 -22.39
C GLU A 195 -6.51 -16.83 -21.93
N VAL A 196 -6.32 -15.55 -21.58
CA VAL A 196 -5.03 -15.03 -21.12
C VAL A 196 -4.52 -15.74 -19.87
N ARG A 197 -5.38 -15.91 -18.85
CA ARG A 197 -4.99 -16.62 -17.61
C ARG A 197 -4.60 -18.07 -17.89
N SER A 198 -5.26 -18.73 -18.84
CA SER A 198 -4.91 -20.10 -19.24
C SER A 198 -3.53 -20.15 -19.93
N MET A 199 -3.26 -19.22 -20.86
CA MET A 199 -1.96 -19.09 -21.52
C MET A 199 -0.84 -18.82 -20.52
N VAL A 200 -1.05 -17.85 -19.60
CA VAL A 200 -0.07 -17.48 -18.58
C VAL A 200 0.19 -18.63 -17.62
N ALA A 201 -0.86 -19.30 -17.12
CA ALA A 201 -0.71 -20.42 -16.21
C ALA A 201 0.09 -21.57 -16.84
N GLU A 202 -0.15 -21.88 -18.11
CA GLU A 202 0.57 -22.95 -18.79
C GLU A 202 2.02 -22.57 -19.10
N ALA A 203 2.27 -21.34 -19.55
CA ALA A 203 3.63 -20.84 -19.77
C ALA A 203 4.47 -20.87 -18.47
N VAL A 204 3.90 -20.42 -17.36
CA VAL A 204 4.58 -20.43 -16.05
C VAL A 204 4.82 -21.87 -15.57
N LYS A 205 3.89 -22.80 -15.84
CA LYS A 205 4.04 -24.22 -15.49
C LYS A 205 5.10 -24.93 -16.33
N MET A 206 5.23 -24.58 -17.61
CA MET A 206 6.28 -25.10 -18.50
C MET A 206 7.69 -24.65 -18.08
N GLY A 207 7.79 -23.59 -17.26
CA GLY A 207 9.04 -23.04 -16.78
C GLY A 207 9.68 -22.06 -17.77
N GLY A 208 10.81 -21.45 -17.37
CA GLY A 208 11.52 -20.45 -18.17
C GLY A 208 11.11 -18.99 -17.88
N ILE A 209 10.01 -18.77 -17.16
CA ILE A 209 9.67 -17.46 -16.59
C ILE A 209 10.32 -17.35 -15.21
N SER A 210 11.09 -16.29 -14.98
CA SER A 210 11.75 -16.07 -13.70
C SER A 210 10.74 -15.66 -12.62
N MET A 211 11.01 -16.04 -11.37
CA MET A 211 10.18 -15.62 -10.24
C MET A 211 10.11 -14.09 -10.11
N ARG A 212 11.18 -13.38 -10.48
CA ARG A 212 11.18 -11.90 -10.51
C ARG A 212 10.06 -11.36 -11.40
N LEU A 213 9.85 -11.92 -12.58
CA LEU A 213 8.77 -11.50 -13.49
C LEU A 213 7.38 -11.88 -12.96
N VAL A 214 7.27 -13.02 -12.26
CA VAL A 214 6.02 -13.41 -11.58
C VAL A 214 5.67 -12.41 -10.49
N HIS A 215 6.63 -12.03 -9.65
CA HIS A 215 6.45 -10.97 -8.64
C HIS A 215 6.02 -9.65 -9.27
N PHE A 216 6.68 -9.24 -10.36
CA PHE A 216 6.36 -8.01 -11.08
C PHE A 216 4.88 -7.92 -11.49
N VAL A 217 4.35 -8.95 -12.15
CA VAL A 217 2.94 -8.92 -12.60
C VAL A 217 1.94 -9.11 -11.46
N VAL A 218 2.31 -9.90 -10.43
CA VAL A 218 1.47 -10.07 -9.24
C VAL A 218 1.38 -8.74 -8.49
N GLU A 219 2.50 -8.08 -8.19
CA GLU A 219 2.50 -6.78 -7.50
C GLU A 219 1.73 -5.72 -8.31
N HIS A 220 1.87 -5.69 -9.63
CA HIS A 220 1.06 -4.82 -10.49
C HIS A 220 -0.45 -5.04 -10.30
N GLU A 221 -0.91 -6.30 -10.37
CA GLU A 221 -2.32 -6.60 -10.15
C GLU A 221 -2.77 -6.27 -8.72
N ARG A 222 -1.92 -6.48 -7.70
CA ARG A 222 -2.18 -6.05 -6.31
C ARG A 222 -2.34 -4.53 -6.17
N MET A 223 -1.58 -3.72 -6.90
CA MET A 223 -1.76 -2.26 -6.92
C MET A 223 -3.11 -1.87 -7.50
N HIS A 224 -3.56 -2.57 -8.55
CA HIS A 224 -4.87 -2.35 -9.15
C HIS A 224 -6.00 -2.83 -8.25
N GLN A 225 -5.82 -3.88 -7.46
CA GLN A 225 -6.77 -4.28 -6.42
C GLN A 225 -6.97 -3.18 -5.39
N GLU A 226 -5.90 -2.51 -4.94
CA GLU A 226 -6.05 -1.34 -4.06
C GLU A 226 -6.75 -0.16 -4.78
N THR A 227 -6.46 0.05 -6.06
CA THR A 227 -7.15 1.06 -6.88
C THR A 227 -8.66 0.82 -6.96
N LEU A 228 -9.07 -0.44 -7.12
CA LEU A 228 -10.49 -0.85 -7.13
C LEU A 228 -11.17 -0.53 -5.79
N GLN A 229 -10.45 -0.60 -4.67
CA GLN A 229 -10.98 -0.25 -3.35
C GLN A 229 -11.28 1.25 -3.24
N TYR A 230 -10.42 2.13 -3.79
CA TYR A 230 -10.74 3.57 -3.86
C TYR A 230 -12.03 3.81 -4.64
N MET A 231 -12.21 3.10 -5.75
CA MET A 231 -13.40 3.20 -6.59
C MET A 231 -14.65 2.70 -5.86
N LEU A 232 -14.57 1.57 -5.16
CA LEU A 232 -15.67 1.02 -4.35
C LEU A 232 -16.08 1.94 -3.21
N ALA A 233 -15.14 2.61 -2.54
CA ALA A 233 -15.45 3.62 -1.52
C ALA A 233 -16.24 4.80 -2.12
N GLN A 234 -15.87 5.26 -3.33
CA GLN A 234 -16.60 6.31 -4.03
C GLN A 234 -17.97 5.86 -4.54
N GLU A 235 -18.11 4.60 -4.96
CA GLU A 235 -19.41 4.02 -5.30
C GLU A 235 -20.32 3.94 -4.07
N THR A 236 -19.78 3.49 -2.93
CA THR A 236 -20.48 3.47 -1.63
C THR A 236 -20.98 4.87 -1.25
N ARG A 237 -20.14 5.90 -1.41
CA ARG A 237 -20.54 7.31 -1.21
C ARG A 237 -21.68 7.72 -2.14
N ARG A 238 -21.53 7.49 -3.46
CA ARG A 238 -22.53 7.88 -4.47
C ARG A 238 -23.88 7.21 -4.21
N ASP A 239 -23.88 5.94 -3.82
CA ASP A 239 -25.11 5.19 -3.54
C ASP A 239 -25.79 5.67 -2.24
N PHE A 240 -25.01 6.01 -1.22
CA PHE A 240 -25.52 6.67 -0.03
C PHE A 240 -26.17 8.02 -0.37
N GLU A 241 -25.48 8.89 -1.10
CA GLU A 241 -25.97 10.22 -1.51
C GLU A 241 -27.25 10.12 -2.36
N ARG A 242 -27.33 9.15 -3.30
CA ARG A 242 -28.54 8.87 -4.10
C ARG A 242 -29.71 8.42 -3.25
N THR A 243 -29.46 7.48 -2.32
CA THR A 243 -30.49 6.94 -1.43
C THR A 243 -31.02 8.00 -0.47
N TYR A 244 -30.17 8.91 -0.01
CA TYR A 244 -30.59 10.03 0.84
C TYR A 244 -31.28 11.15 0.05
N SER A 245 -30.79 11.48 -1.14
CA SER A 245 -31.44 12.48 -2.00
C SER A 245 -32.87 12.06 -2.36
N SER A 246 -33.09 10.77 -2.64
CA SER A 246 -34.43 10.20 -2.94
C SER A 246 -35.35 10.07 -1.72
N ARG A 247 -34.81 10.16 -0.50
CA ARG A 247 -35.56 10.17 0.77
C ARG A 247 -35.89 11.57 1.28
N SER A 248 -35.54 12.63 0.55
CA SER A 248 -35.98 13.99 0.86
C SER A 248 -37.52 14.01 0.92
N PRO A 249 -38.15 14.45 2.03
CA PRO A 249 -39.59 14.30 2.19
C PRO A 249 -40.35 15.07 1.13
N GLN A 250 -41.35 14.42 0.52
CA GLN A 250 -42.53 15.15 0.07
C GLN A 250 -42.96 16.09 1.20
N SER A 251 -43.18 17.35 0.84
CA SER A 251 -43.71 18.42 1.65
C SER A 251 -44.66 17.94 2.76
N ASN A 252 -44.18 17.91 4.00
CA ASN A 252 -45.04 18.12 5.15
C ASN A 252 -44.81 19.56 5.60
N GLU A 253 -45.64 20.44 5.04
CA GLU A 253 -45.96 21.70 5.68
C GLU A 253 -46.40 21.44 7.13
N GLN A 254 -46.07 22.38 8.00
CA GLN A 254 -46.38 22.43 9.43
C GLN A 254 -45.42 21.70 10.38
N ARG A 255 -44.35 22.41 10.76
CA ARG A 255 -44.10 22.69 12.18
C ARG A 255 -43.27 23.97 12.37
N ASN A 256 -43.95 24.95 12.96
CA ASN A 256 -43.51 26.22 13.54
C ASN A 256 -42.00 26.48 13.66
N GLY A 257 -41.55 27.50 12.92
CA GLY A 257 -41.01 28.73 13.49
C GLY A 257 -39.86 28.61 14.49
N GLN A 258 -38.65 28.41 13.98
CA GLN A 258 -37.46 29.12 14.46
C GLN A 258 -36.42 29.08 13.34
N GLU A 259 -36.42 30.11 12.50
CA GLU A 259 -35.28 30.42 11.64
C GLU A 259 -34.09 30.71 12.55
N LYS A 260 -33.25 29.69 12.78
CA LYS A 260 -31.87 29.95 13.17
C LYS A 260 -31.19 30.46 11.92
N HIS A 261 -31.13 31.79 11.81
CA HIS A 261 -30.16 32.46 10.96
C HIS A 261 -28.84 31.71 11.05
N VAL A 262 -28.39 31.20 9.91
CA VAL A 262 -27.00 30.82 9.69
C VAL A 262 -26.22 32.09 9.88
N GLY A 263 -25.75 32.30 11.12
CA GLY A 263 -24.94 33.44 11.47
C GLY A 263 -23.72 33.43 10.58
N SER A 264 -23.54 34.52 9.84
CA SER A 264 -22.24 34.94 9.36
C SER A 264 -21.31 35.00 10.57
N MET A 265 -20.58 33.91 10.83
CA MET A 265 -19.50 33.93 11.80
C MET A 265 -18.31 34.58 11.10
N ASN A 266 -18.03 35.82 11.50
CA ASN A 266 -16.78 36.49 11.21
C ASN A 266 -15.61 35.54 11.51
N GLY A 267 -14.83 35.25 10.48
CA GLY A 267 -13.63 34.43 10.55
C GLY A 267 -12.62 35.04 11.52
N ASN A 268 -12.43 34.35 12.64
CA ASN A 268 -11.26 34.37 13.52
C ASN A 268 -11.32 33.13 14.43
N GLY A 269 -11.56 31.96 13.83
CA GLY A 269 -11.52 30.68 14.54
C GLY A 269 -10.10 30.44 15.06
N VAL A 270 -9.94 30.41 16.38
CA VAL A 270 -8.69 29.99 17.03
C VAL A 270 -8.35 28.57 16.55
N PRO A 271 -7.10 28.26 16.19
CA PRO A 271 -6.70 26.91 15.80
C PRO A 271 -7.18 25.89 16.83
N GLY A 272 -7.83 24.81 16.36
CA GLY A 272 -8.25 23.70 17.19
C GLY A 272 -7.08 23.14 18.00
N LYS A 273 -7.31 22.81 19.27
CA LYS A 273 -6.27 22.28 20.15
C LYS A 273 -6.01 20.84 19.73
N ARG A 274 -4.93 20.59 18.98
CA ARG A 274 -4.51 19.21 18.66
C ARG A 274 -4.23 18.45 19.95
N ASN A 275 -4.91 17.33 20.13
CA ASN A 275 -4.78 16.51 21.34
C ASN A 275 -3.61 15.53 21.22
N THR A 276 -3.11 15.30 20.00
CA THR A 276 -2.00 14.40 19.74
C THR A 276 -0.66 14.99 20.20
N PRO A 277 0.11 14.29 21.06
CA PRO A 277 1.41 14.78 21.50
C PRO A 277 2.42 14.81 20.35
N ASN A 278 3.32 15.79 20.38
CA ASN A 278 4.45 15.86 19.46
C ASN A 278 5.67 15.15 20.06
N VAL A 279 6.40 14.42 19.22
CA VAL A 279 7.65 13.74 19.51
C VAL A 279 8.78 14.52 18.87
N CYS A 280 9.88 14.76 19.59
CA CYS A 280 11.09 15.32 19.02
C CYS A 280 11.94 14.20 18.41
N VAL A 281 12.10 14.25 17.09
CA VAL A 281 12.97 13.36 16.33
C VAL A 281 14.28 14.09 16.09
N LEU A 282 15.38 13.51 16.56
CA LEU A 282 16.72 14.10 16.45
C LEU A 282 17.31 13.90 15.05
N PRO A 283 18.28 14.74 14.64
CA PRO A 283 19.11 14.48 13.46
C PRO A 283 19.69 13.05 13.47
N GLY A 284 20.01 12.52 12.30
CA GLY A 284 20.64 11.21 12.22
C GLY A 284 20.71 10.65 10.81
N GLU A 285 21.51 9.59 10.71
CA GLU A 285 21.67 8.78 9.50
C GLU A 285 20.41 7.96 9.24
N ILE A 286 20.09 7.81 7.96
CA ILE A 286 19.02 6.97 7.45
C ILE A 286 19.48 6.30 6.17
N THR A 287 18.82 5.20 5.85
CA THR A 287 18.92 4.53 4.55
C THR A 287 17.52 4.53 3.92
N MET A 288 17.43 4.96 2.67
CA MET A 288 16.22 4.91 1.86
C MET A 288 16.46 3.99 0.66
N GLY A 289 15.38 3.47 0.07
CA GLY A 289 15.48 2.51 -1.01
C GLY A 289 16.09 1.17 -0.59
N ALA A 290 16.45 0.37 -1.58
CA ALA A 290 17.14 -0.89 -1.40
C ALA A 290 18.03 -1.17 -2.62
N ASP A 291 19.10 -1.94 -2.41
CA ASP A 291 19.94 -2.37 -3.52
C ASP A 291 19.29 -3.52 -4.28
N LYS A 292 19.57 -3.56 -5.58
CA LYS A 292 19.07 -4.61 -6.46
C LYS A 292 19.47 -5.98 -5.91
N CYS A 293 18.47 -6.85 -5.76
CA CYS A 293 18.65 -8.21 -5.31
C CYS A 293 17.91 -9.17 -6.26
N ASP A 294 18.53 -10.27 -6.65
CA ASP A 294 17.90 -11.25 -7.55
C ASP A 294 16.77 -12.04 -6.88
N SER A 295 16.71 -12.02 -5.53
CA SER A 295 15.74 -12.78 -4.75
C SER A 295 14.53 -11.99 -4.28
N VAL A 296 14.57 -10.67 -4.34
CA VAL A 296 13.49 -9.77 -3.93
C VAL A 296 13.17 -8.86 -5.10
N PHE A 297 11.92 -8.91 -5.57
CA PHE A 297 11.47 -7.95 -6.56
C PHE A 297 11.33 -6.56 -5.93
N LEU A 298 11.89 -5.56 -6.59
CA LEU A 298 11.80 -4.14 -6.26
C LEU A 298 11.35 -3.41 -7.53
N TRP A 299 10.51 -2.39 -7.36
CA TRP A 299 10.24 -1.44 -8.43
C TRP A 299 11.46 -0.56 -8.65
N ASP A 300 11.65 -0.09 -9.88
CA ASP A 300 12.81 0.73 -10.27
C ASP A 300 12.99 1.97 -9.37
N ASN A 301 11.90 2.64 -8.98
CA ASN A 301 11.95 3.84 -8.15
C ASN A 301 12.44 3.62 -6.70
N GLU A 302 12.55 2.36 -6.29
CA GLU A 302 13.01 1.96 -4.96
C GLU A 302 14.52 1.74 -4.91
N MET A 303 15.19 1.79 -6.07
CA MET A 303 16.61 1.52 -6.23
C MET A 303 17.35 2.76 -6.75
N PRO A 304 18.65 2.88 -6.47
CA PRO A 304 19.44 2.06 -5.54
C PRO A 304 19.17 2.41 -4.08
N SER A 305 19.85 1.72 -3.14
CA SER A 305 19.90 2.16 -1.75
C SER A 305 20.62 3.51 -1.64
N VAL A 306 20.10 4.40 -0.79
CA VAL A 306 20.63 5.74 -0.57
C VAL A 306 20.83 5.97 0.92
N GLU A 307 22.09 6.07 1.33
CA GLU A 307 22.46 6.56 2.65
C GLU A 307 22.44 8.09 2.66
N THR A 308 21.78 8.69 3.65
CA THR A 308 21.71 10.13 3.81
C THR A 308 21.57 10.53 5.29
N PHE A 309 21.60 11.83 5.57
CA PHE A 309 21.57 12.36 6.92
C PHE A 309 20.48 13.44 7.06
N VAL A 310 19.53 13.22 7.98
CA VAL A 310 18.56 14.25 8.37
C VAL A 310 19.25 15.26 9.26
N THR A 311 19.43 16.48 8.76
CA THR A 311 20.32 17.49 9.37
C THR A 311 19.71 18.29 10.53
N LYS A 312 18.38 18.32 10.65
CA LYS A 312 17.65 19.13 11.63
C LYS A 312 16.75 18.27 12.49
N ALA A 313 16.68 18.60 13.78
CA ALA A 313 15.63 18.06 14.63
C ALA A 313 14.26 18.57 14.15
N PHE A 314 13.24 17.75 14.29
CA PHE A 314 11.86 18.13 14.00
C PHE A 314 10.91 17.55 15.05
N LEU A 315 9.81 18.26 15.30
CA LEU A 315 8.66 17.74 16.03
C LEU A 315 7.74 17.06 15.03
N VAL A 316 7.23 15.88 15.36
CA VAL A 316 6.20 15.18 14.58
C VAL A 316 5.11 14.67 15.52
N SER A 317 3.87 14.67 15.06
CA SER A 317 2.76 14.11 15.84
C SER A 317 2.87 12.59 15.99
N ALA A 318 2.71 12.12 17.24
CA ALA A 318 2.83 10.71 17.60
C ALA A 318 1.81 9.79 16.89
N GLN A 319 0.64 10.35 16.55
CA GLN A 319 -0.45 9.73 15.79
C GLN A 319 -0.76 10.58 14.53
N PRO A 320 -1.34 10.00 13.47
CA PRO A 320 -1.78 10.76 12.31
C PRO A 320 -3.00 11.62 12.67
N VAL A 321 -3.27 12.64 11.85
CA VAL A 321 -4.43 13.51 12.07
C VAL A 321 -5.71 12.68 11.99
N SER A 322 -6.53 12.76 13.04
CA SER A 322 -7.78 12.00 13.12
C SER A 322 -8.93 12.64 12.35
N ILE A 323 -9.99 11.86 12.11
CA ILE A 323 -11.27 12.36 11.58
C ILE A 323 -11.85 13.46 12.47
N SER A 324 -11.78 13.33 13.81
CA SER A 324 -12.26 14.36 14.73
C SER A 324 -11.44 15.65 14.65
N GLU A 325 -10.11 15.56 14.58
CA GLU A 325 -9.23 16.71 14.42
C GLU A 325 -9.46 17.42 13.08
N TYR A 326 -9.66 16.66 11.99
CA TYR A 326 -9.96 17.22 10.67
C TYR A 326 -11.39 17.79 10.58
N MET A 327 -12.34 17.23 11.31
CA MET A 327 -13.71 17.75 11.40
C MET A 327 -13.74 19.18 11.95
N GLU A 328 -12.83 19.54 12.87
CA GLU A 328 -12.71 20.91 13.36
C GLU A 328 -12.28 21.88 12.23
N PHE A 329 -11.35 21.46 11.36
CA PHE A 329 -10.94 22.22 10.19
C PHE A 329 -12.09 22.42 9.18
N VAL A 330 -12.86 21.36 8.92
CA VAL A 330 -14.07 21.41 8.09
C VAL A 330 -15.08 22.39 8.68
N LYS A 331 -15.41 22.26 9.97
CA LYS A 331 -16.37 23.13 10.68
C LYS A 331 -15.91 24.59 10.75
N ALA A 332 -14.60 24.84 10.80
CA ALA A 332 -14.04 26.18 10.76
C ALA A 332 -14.11 26.82 9.36
N GLY A 333 -14.50 26.08 8.31
CA GLY A 333 -14.55 26.57 6.93
C GLY A 333 -13.19 26.60 6.23
N GLY A 334 -12.27 25.71 6.62
CA GLY A 334 -10.89 25.70 6.13
C GLY A 334 -10.72 25.65 4.60
N TYR A 335 -11.63 24.98 3.89
CA TYR A 335 -11.66 24.95 2.42
C TYR A 335 -11.90 26.33 1.77
N GLY A 336 -12.55 27.26 2.48
CA GLY A 336 -12.77 28.63 2.01
C GLY A 336 -11.61 29.60 2.32
N MET A 337 -10.64 29.20 3.15
CA MET A 337 -9.60 30.11 3.63
C MET A 337 -8.39 30.15 2.69
N LYS A 338 -8.43 31.00 1.65
CA LYS A 338 -7.38 31.10 0.61
C LYS A 338 -5.94 31.06 1.10
N HIS A 339 -5.62 31.73 2.21
CA HIS A 339 -4.25 31.82 2.75
C HIS A 339 -3.66 30.49 3.24
N LEU A 340 -4.48 29.45 3.40
CA LEU A 340 -4.02 28.10 3.77
C LEU A 340 -3.55 27.27 2.57
N TRP A 341 -3.94 27.65 1.36
CA TRP A 341 -3.75 26.84 0.16
C TRP A 341 -2.60 27.38 -0.68
N GLU A 342 -1.94 26.51 -1.44
CA GLU A 342 -1.03 26.97 -2.50
C GLU A 342 -1.86 27.63 -3.62
N GLU A 343 -1.24 28.56 -4.34
CA GLU A 343 -1.93 29.33 -5.39
C GLU A 343 -2.54 28.43 -6.48
N VAL A 344 -1.86 27.32 -6.78
CA VAL A 344 -2.32 26.34 -7.78
C VAL A 344 -3.46 25.46 -7.27
N ASP A 345 -3.59 25.28 -5.95
CA ASP A 345 -4.52 24.35 -5.33
C ASP A 345 -5.87 25.01 -5.02
N PHE A 346 -5.86 26.26 -4.56
CA PHE A 346 -7.07 26.93 -4.08
C PHE A 346 -8.22 27.00 -5.11
N PRO A 347 -7.97 27.31 -6.41
CA PRO A 347 -9.04 27.36 -7.40
C PRO A 347 -9.77 26.03 -7.57
N TYR A 348 -9.09 24.91 -7.35
CA TYR A 348 -9.67 23.56 -7.41
C TYR A 348 -10.43 23.25 -6.12
N PHE A 349 -9.80 23.44 -4.95
CA PHE A 349 -10.38 23.03 -3.66
C PHE A 349 -11.47 23.94 -3.10
N LYS A 350 -11.58 25.20 -3.55
CA LYS A 350 -12.66 26.12 -3.11
C LYS A 350 -14.08 25.61 -3.43
N GLU A 351 -14.20 24.70 -4.40
CA GLU A 351 -15.47 24.08 -4.79
C GLU A 351 -15.82 22.86 -3.90
N PHE A 352 -14.86 22.40 -3.08
CA PHE A 352 -15.00 21.32 -2.12
C PHE A 352 -15.26 21.86 -0.71
N LYS A 353 -15.81 21.01 0.15
CA LYS A 353 -16.16 21.37 1.53
C LYS A 353 -15.65 20.38 2.57
N TRP A 354 -15.30 19.17 2.16
CA TRP A 354 -14.87 18.06 2.99
C TRP A 354 -14.13 17.01 2.12
N PRO A 355 -13.46 16.03 2.73
CA PRO A 355 -12.70 14.99 2.01
C PRO A 355 -13.56 14.17 1.04
N ALA A 356 -12.93 13.63 -0.01
CA ALA A 356 -13.62 12.92 -1.09
C ALA A 356 -14.41 11.67 -0.64
N THR A 357 -14.07 11.06 0.50
CA THR A 357 -14.78 9.91 1.08
C THR A 357 -15.86 10.30 2.07
N TRP A 358 -16.21 11.58 2.19
CA TRP A 358 -17.23 12.06 3.12
C TRP A 358 -18.49 12.52 2.39
N SER A 359 -19.64 12.38 3.07
CA SER A 359 -20.91 13.02 2.69
C SER A 359 -21.42 13.89 3.83
N TYR A 360 -22.23 14.88 3.47
CA TYR A 360 -23.04 15.64 4.43
C TYR A 360 -24.52 15.36 4.17
N ALA A 361 -25.22 14.75 5.14
CA ALA A 361 -26.63 14.39 5.03
C ALA A 361 -27.34 14.62 6.38
N ASN A 362 -28.60 15.06 6.36
CA ASN A 362 -29.41 15.31 7.57
C ASN A 362 -28.77 16.23 8.62
N GLY A 363 -27.90 17.15 8.20
CA GLY A 363 -27.23 18.06 9.13
C GLY A 363 -25.97 17.50 9.78
N ASP A 364 -25.51 16.31 9.38
CA ASP A 364 -24.29 15.69 9.91
C ASP A 364 -23.43 15.01 8.82
N TYR A 365 -22.26 14.52 9.22
CA TYR A 365 -21.25 13.95 8.33
C TYR A 365 -21.15 12.43 8.41
N TYR A 366 -20.88 11.82 7.26
CA TYR A 366 -20.69 10.38 7.11
C TYR A 366 -19.39 10.11 6.37
N VAL A 367 -18.72 9.03 6.75
CA VAL A 367 -17.45 8.58 6.17
C VAL A 367 -17.69 7.26 5.46
N HIS A 368 -17.17 7.14 4.23
CA HIS A 368 -17.39 6.02 3.33
C HIS A 368 -16.10 5.22 3.11
N GLU A 369 -16.19 3.94 3.41
CA GLU A 369 -15.20 2.90 3.10
C GLU A 369 -15.79 1.96 2.04
N PRO A 370 -15.00 1.08 1.40
CA PRO A 370 -15.54 0.08 0.47
C PRO A 370 -16.66 -0.75 1.12
N GLY A 371 -17.88 -0.59 0.63
CA GLY A 371 -19.07 -1.32 1.06
C GLY A 371 -19.66 -0.88 2.40
N ILE A 372 -19.10 0.13 3.08
CA ILE A 372 -19.52 0.53 4.42
C ILE A 372 -19.63 2.05 4.53
N THR A 373 -20.73 2.53 5.11
CA THR A 373 -20.90 3.93 5.52
C THR A 373 -21.03 4.00 7.04
N LYS A 374 -20.30 4.92 7.67
CA LYS A 374 -20.31 5.14 9.12
C LYS A 374 -20.59 6.60 9.42
N HIS A 375 -21.28 6.87 10.53
CA HIS A 375 -21.33 8.23 11.08
C HIS A 375 -19.92 8.65 11.52
N TRP A 376 -19.54 9.91 11.33
CA TRP A 376 -18.16 10.35 11.59
C TRP A 376 -17.72 10.12 13.04
N GLU A 377 -18.65 10.19 14.01
CA GLU A 377 -18.35 9.95 15.43
C GLU A 377 -17.93 8.49 15.71
N GLU A 378 -18.45 7.52 14.95
CA GLU A 378 -18.09 6.10 15.10
C GLU A 378 -16.62 5.83 14.75
N VAL A 379 -16.05 6.70 13.91
CA VAL A 379 -14.68 6.59 13.40
C VAL A 379 -13.82 7.81 13.76
N ALA A 380 -14.24 8.61 14.74
CA ALA A 380 -13.63 9.89 15.11
C ALA A 380 -12.11 9.81 15.36
N ASN A 381 -11.62 8.69 15.91
CA ASN A 381 -10.21 8.50 16.25
C ASN A 381 -9.38 7.84 15.12
N GLN A 382 -10.01 7.46 14.01
CA GLN A 382 -9.29 6.91 12.86
C GLN A 382 -8.58 8.02 12.08
N PRO A 383 -7.52 7.69 11.32
CA PRO A 383 -6.85 8.66 10.46
C PRO A 383 -7.81 9.21 9.40
N VAL A 384 -7.74 10.51 9.14
CA VAL A 384 -8.44 11.09 7.99
C VAL A 384 -7.68 10.78 6.70
N TYR A 385 -8.40 10.51 5.61
CA TYR A 385 -7.82 10.35 4.27
C TYR A 385 -8.11 11.56 3.39
N VAL A 386 -7.04 12.19 2.87
CA VAL A 386 -7.10 13.43 2.11
C VAL A 386 -5.99 13.48 1.05
N SER A 387 -6.06 14.46 0.14
CA SER A 387 -4.93 14.81 -0.74
C SER A 387 -3.78 15.51 0.00
N LEU A 388 -2.61 15.62 -0.62
CA LEU A 388 -1.48 16.37 -0.05
C LEU A 388 -1.81 17.87 0.09
N ALA A 389 -2.55 18.45 -0.85
CA ALA A 389 -3.00 19.84 -0.80
C ALA A 389 -3.85 20.11 0.45
N GLU A 390 -4.84 19.25 0.70
CA GLU A 390 -5.67 19.28 1.92
C GLU A 390 -4.85 19.08 3.19
N ALA A 391 -3.94 18.09 3.21
CA ALA A 391 -3.05 17.83 4.34
C ALA A 391 -2.21 19.06 4.72
N GLN A 392 -1.68 19.78 3.74
CA GLN A 392 -0.89 20.99 4.00
C GLN A 392 -1.74 22.20 4.36
N ALA A 393 -2.94 22.35 3.79
CA ALA A 393 -3.89 23.38 4.21
C ALA A 393 -4.28 23.20 5.68
N TYR A 394 -4.61 21.96 6.07
CA TYR A 394 -4.84 21.61 7.48
C TYR A 394 -3.61 21.91 8.34
N SER A 395 -2.42 21.49 7.91
CA SER A 395 -1.19 21.66 8.69
C SER A 395 -0.90 23.14 8.97
N LYS A 396 -1.11 24.03 7.99
CA LYS A 396 -1.02 25.48 8.17
C LYS A 396 -2.07 26.00 9.16
N TRP A 397 -3.32 25.58 9.02
CA TRP A 397 -4.40 25.97 9.93
C TRP A 397 -4.16 25.56 11.39
N ALA A 398 -3.62 24.36 11.59
CA ALA A 398 -3.42 23.77 12.91
C ALA A 398 -2.24 24.39 13.71
N GLY A 399 -1.59 25.43 13.21
CA GLY A 399 -0.50 26.14 13.89
C GLY A 399 0.79 26.27 13.09
N ASP A 400 0.66 26.46 11.77
CA ASP A 400 1.77 26.62 10.83
C ASP A 400 2.74 25.42 10.84
N PHE A 401 2.14 24.22 10.79
CA PHE A 401 2.84 22.96 10.58
C PHE A 401 2.98 22.64 9.09
N ARG A 402 3.76 21.60 8.80
CA ARG A 402 3.91 21.00 7.47
C ARG A 402 3.79 19.48 7.57
N VAL A 403 3.79 18.79 6.42
CA VAL A 403 4.03 17.34 6.37
C VAL A 403 5.53 17.03 6.32
N MET A 404 5.90 15.79 6.63
CA MET A 404 7.30 15.34 6.63
C MET A 404 7.88 15.26 5.22
N THR A 405 9.20 15.34 5.08
CA THR A 405 9.88 14.82 3.88
C THR A 405 9.97 13.29 3.94
N GLU A 406 10.44 12.65 2.85
CA GLU A 406 10.65 11.21 2.79
C GLU A 406 11.79 10.82 3.74
N GLU A 407 12.85 11.63 3.77
CA GLU A 407 13.97 11.47 4.70
C GLU A 407 13.50 11.57 6.16
N GLU A 408 12.66 12.57 6.48
CA GLU A 408 12.10 12.71 7.84
C GLU A 408 11.17 11.56 8.21
N TYR A 409 10.37 11.04 7.26
CA TYR A 409 9.57 9.83 7.48
C TYR A 409 10.47 8.63 7.84
N HIS A 410 11.55 8.39 7.07
CA HIS A 410 12.51 7.32 7.36
C HIS A 410 13.23 7.54 8.69
N ARG A 411 13.50 8.78 9.08
CA ARG A 411 14.08 9.07 10.39
C ARG A 411 13.10 8.81 11.54
N ALA A 412 11.83 9.14 11.35
CA ALA A 412 10.76 8.88 12.31
C ALA A 412 10.40 7.39 12.41
N LEU A 413 10.61 6.59 11.36
CA LEU A 413 10.42 5.14 11.39
C LEU A 413 11.25 4.44 12.47
N LEU A 414 12.39 5.00 12.87
CA LEU A 414 13.23 4.47 13.96
C LEU A 414 12.58 4.61 15.35
N GLU A 415 11.59 5.50 15.46
CA GLU A 415 10.79 5.77 16.64
C GLU A 415 9.41 5.07 16.61
N ASP A 416 9.08 4.41 15.49
CA ASP A 416 7.80 3.72 15.27
C ASP A 416 7.59 2.58 16.29
N GLY A 417 6.41 2.52 16.88
CA GLY A 417 6.06 1.59 17.96
C GLY A 417 6.64 1.95 19.33
N LYS A 418 7.44 3.02 19.44
CA LYS A 418 8.02 3.49 20.71
C LYS A 418 7.40 4.81 21.16
N THR A 419 7.53 5.83 20.32
CA THR A 419 7.07 7.19 20.60
C THR A 419 6.21 7.75 19.47
N VAL A 420 6.46 7.32 18.23
CA VAL A 420 5.58 7.50 17.08
C VAL A 420 4.89 6.16 16.80
N PHE A 421 3.66 6.16 16.29
CA PHE A 421 2.89 4.94 16.08
C PHE A 421 2.15 4.95 14.77
N GLY A 422 2.13 3.81 14.08
CA GLY A 422 1.36 3.61 12.86
C GLY A 422 1.93 4.41 11.70
N LEU A 423 3.26 4.43 11.51
CA LEU A 423 3.86 4.96 10.29
C LEU A 423 3.72 4.00 9.11
N ARG A 424 3.81 2.68 9.37
CA ARG A 424 3.78 1.62 8.35
C ARG A 424 2.36 1.20 7.92
N ASP A 425 1.36 1.45 8.76
CA ASP A 425 -0.02 0.98 8.58
C ASP A 425 -1.05 2.10 8.74
N GLY A 426 -2.33 1.75 8.55
CA GLY A 426 -3.48 2.65 8.78
C GLY A 426 -3.68 3.72 7.71
N GLY A 427 -2.95 3.65 6.59
CA GLY A 427 -3.01 4.61 5.48
C GLY A 427 -1.63 4.85 4.87
N TRP A 428 -1.61 5.27 3.61
CA TRP A 428 -0.40 5.85 3.03
C TRP A 428 -0.11 7.20 3.71
N GLU A 429 1.13 7.47 4.07
CA GLU A 429 1.53 8.71 4.74
C GLU A 429 2.09 9.68 3.69
N TRP A 430 1.42 10.81 3.49
CA TRP A 430 1.90 11.86 2.60
C TRP A 430 3.24 12.43 3.06
N THR A 431 4.15 12.60 2.10
CA THR A 431 5.37 13.40 2.28
C THR A 431 5.34 14.64 1.38
N SER A 432 6.12 15.66 1.71
CA SER A 432 6.34 16.82 0.83
C SER A 432 7.40 16.59 -0.24
N THR A 433 7.90 15.36 -0.40
CA THR A 433 8.99 15.04 -1.33
C THR A 433 8.42 14.78 -2.70
N ALA A 434 8.86 15.56 -3.69
CA ALA A 434 8.53 15.30 -5.09
C ALA A 434 9.05 13.91 -5.51
N PHE A 435 8.23 13.16 -6.23
CA PHE A 435 8.58 11.84 -6.73
C PHE A 435 9.63 11.98 -7.83
N ARG A 436 10.81 11.42 -7.57
CA ARG A 436 11.98 11.42 -8.45
C ARG A 436 12.79 10.15 -8.23
N GLY A 437 13.55 9.75 -9.24
CA GLY A 437 14.54 8.70 -9.12
C GLY A 437 15.58 9.05 -8.06
N PHE A 438 16.04 8.04 -7.31
CA PHE A 438 17.19 8.19 -6.44
C PHE A 438 18.47 8.50 -7.25
N PRO A 439 19.52 9.07 -6.63
CA PRO A 439 20.82 9.18 -7.29
C PRO A 439 21.30 7.80 -7.77
N GLY A 440 21.53 7.66 -9.08
CA GLY A 440 21.86 6.37 -9.70
C GLY A 440 20.65 5.53 -10.13
N PHE A 441 19.44 6.11 -10.13
CA PHE A 441 18.23 5.46 -10.65
C PHE A 441 18.42 5.01 -12.10
N GLU A 442 17.96 3.79 -12.38
CA GLU A 442 17.84 3.22 -13.72
C GLU A 442 16.43 2.65 -13.88
N ALA A 443 15.75 3.02 -14.97
CA ALA A 443 14.41 2.51 -15.27
C ALA A 443 14.47 0.99 -15.53
N MET A 444 13.44 0.27 -15.13
CA MET A 444 13.39 -1.17 -15.39
C MET A 444 13.10 -1.45 -16.87
N ALA A 445 13.91 -2.31 -17.49
CA ALA A 445 13.77 -2.64 -18.92
C ALA A 445 12.41 -3.26 -19.28
N GLU A 446 11.75 -3.93 -18.33
CA GLU A 446 10.43 -4.52 -18.59
C GLU A 446 9.29 -3.49 -18.64
N TYR A 447 9.48 -2.31 -18.05
CA TYR A 447 8.47 -1.26 -17.99
C TYR A 447 9.09 0.11 -17.71
N GLU A 448 9.80 0.64 -18.71
CA GLU A 448 10.59 1.88 -18.57
C GLU A 448 9.74 3.08 -18.13
N GLU A 449 8.48 3.14 -18.57
CA GLU A 449 7.56 4.24 -18.28
C GLU A 449 6.87 4.12 -16.91
N TYR A 450 7.12 3.06 -16.12
CA TYR A 450 6.43 2.84 -14.85
C TYR A 450 6.64 3.99 -13.86
N SER A 451 7.89 4.44 -13.70
CA SER A 451 8.23 5.53 -12.77
C SER A 451 8.58 6.83 -13.49
N VAL A 452 9.28 6.75 -14.63
CA VAL A 452 9.88 7.91 -15.32
C VAL A 452 8.83 8.94 -15.72
N ASP A 453 7.67 8.49 -16.20
CA ASP A 453 6.57 9.36 -16.60
C ASP A 453 6.10 10.26 -15.45
N PHE A 454 6.23 9.81 -14.21
CA PHE A 454 5.76 10.52 -13.02
C PHE A 454 6.83 11.37 -12.34
N PHE A 455 8.04 11.46 -12.91
CA PHE A 455 9.08 12.41 -12.49
C PHE A 455 8.83 13.82 -13.06
N ASP A 456 7.60 14.30 -12.92
CA ASP A 456 7.07 15.50 -13.57
C ASP A 456 6.98 16.72 -12.64
N GLY A 457 7.39 16.57 -11.37
CA GLY A 457 7.29 17.61 -10.34
C GLY A 457 5.86 17.82 -9.79
N GLN A 458 4.89 17.05 -10.27
CA GLN A 458 3.49 17.10 -9.83
C GLN A 458 3.15 15.96 -8.86
N HIS A 459 3.87 14.84 -8.96
CA HIS A 459 3.72 13.68 -8.08
C HIS A 459 4.60 13.78 -6.84
N PHE A 460 4.09 13.29 -5.72
CA PHE A 460 4.76 13.31 -4.41
C PHE A 460 4.74 11.92 -3.80
N VAL A 461 5.79 11.61 -3.03
CA VAL A 461 5.99 10.29 -2.41
C VAL A 461 5.04 10.10 -1.23
N LEU A 462 4.46 8.90 -1.14
CA LEU A 462 3.79 8.39 0.04
C LEU A 462 4.46 7.10 0.51
N LYS A 463 4.45 6.91 1.83
CA LYS A 463 5.08 5.75 2.50
C LYS A 463 4.08 5.02 3.40
N GLY A 464 4.41 3.81 3.84
CA GLY A 464 3.50 3.00 4.67
C GLY A 464 2.57 2.15 3.82
N SER A 465 1.32 1.99 4.26
CA SER A 465 0.33 1.15 3.56
C SER A 465 -1.08 1.44 4.08
N SER A 466 -2.09 1.28 3.22
CA SER A 466 -3.49 1.38 3.64
C SER A 466 -4.02 0.04 4.19
N PRO A 467 -5.16 0.03 4.89
CA PRO A 467 -5.84 -1.21 5.28
C PRO A 467 -6.19 -2.16 4.12
N TRP A 468 -6.15 -1.67 2.88
CA TRP A 468 -6.46 -2.43 1.66
C TRP A 468 -5.23 -2.75 0.82
N THR A 469 -4.04 -2.31 1.22
CA THR A 469 -2.78 -2.67 0.56
C THR A 469 -2.48 -4.14 0.83
N HIS A 470 -2.26 -4.93 -0.22
CA HIS A 470 -1.88 -6.33 -0.06
C HIS A 470 -0.52 -6.46 0.64
N PRO A 471 -0.32 -7.39 1.60
CA PRO A 471 0.93 -7.52 2.37
C PRO A 471 2.21 -7.66 1.54
N ALA A 472 2.10 -8.19 0.31
CA ALA A 472 3.23 -8.31 -0.60
C ALA A 472 3.84 -6.97 -1.03
N LEU A 473 3.07 -5.87 -0.97
CA LEU A 473 3.52 -4.53 -1.32
C LEU A 473 4.11 -3.76 -0.11
N ILE A 474 3.97 -4.30 1.10
CA ILE A 474 4.34 -3.59 2.33
C ILE A 474 5.81 -3.81 2.63
N ARG A 475 6.62 -2.78 2.36
CA ARG A 475 8.05 -2.75 2.66
C ARG A 475 8.55 -1.31 2.76
N ASP A 476 9.54 -1.08 3.61
CA ASP A 476 10.06 0.29 3.89
C ASP A 476 10.66 0.95 2.64
N SER A 477 11.13 0.17 1.67
CA SER A 477 11.62 0.67 0.37
C SER A 477 10.49 1.16 -0.54
N PHE A 478 9.27 0.62 -0.43
CA PHE A 478 8.17 0.87 -1.38
C PHE A 478 7.80 2.35 -1.42
N ARG A 479 7.72 2.94 -2.62
CA ARG A 479 7.37 4.35 -2.82
C ARG A 479 6.10 4.41 -3.63
N ASN A 480 4.99 4.71 -2.96
CA ASN A 480 3.78 5.08 -3.67
C ASN A 480 3.86 6.55 -4.08
N PHE A 481 3.10 6.96 -5.09
CA PHE A 481 3.16 8.32 -5.59
C PHE A 481 1.83 8.75 -6.22
N TYR A 482 1.41 9.98 -5.91
CA TYR A 482 0.22 10.58 -6.50
C TYR A 482 0.40 12.09 -6.66
N GLN A 483 -0.37 12.67 -7.58
CA GLN A 483 -0.44 14.12 -7.71
C GLN A 483 -0.96 14.74 -6.42
N ARG A 484 -0.42 15.92 -6.09
CA ARG A 484 -0.72 16.66 -4.87
C ARG A 484 -2.22 16.86 -4.61
N GLN A 485 -3.03 17.03 -5.65
CA GLN A 485 -4.46 17.30 -5.56
C GLN A 485 -5.32 16.02 -5.61
N TYR A 486 -4.73 14.83 -5.81
CA TYR A 486 -5.48 13.59 -5.95
C TYR A 486 -6.05 13.13 -4.57
N PRO A 487 -7.39 13.13 -4.37
CA PRO A 487 -7.96 13.00 -3.03
C PRO A 487 -8.50 11.59 -2.71
N TYR A 488 -8.40 10.64 -3.64
CA TYR A 488 -9.13 9.36 -3.54
C TYR A 488 -8.33 8.23 -2.89
N VAL A 489 -7.01 8.38 -2.81
CA VAL A 489 -6.15 7.40 -2.15
C VAL A 489 -6.40 7.44 -0.65
N PHE A 490 -6.31 6.28 0.00
CA PHE A 490 -6.36 6.14 1.45
C PHE A 490 -5.06 6.66 2.10
N ALA A 491 -4.81 7.96 1.96
CA ALA A 491 -3.62 8.63 2.44
C ALA A 491 -3.92 9.55 3.62
N LYS A 492 -3.29 9.23 4.74
CA LYS A 492 -3.22 10.04 5.96
C LYS A 492 -2.00 10.93 5.94
N PHE A 493 -1.87 11.74 6.99
CA PHE A 493 -0.71 12.60 7.19
C PHE A 493 -0.50 12.91 8.67
N ARG A 494 0.70 13.40 8.99
CA ARG A 494 1.06 13.99 10.28
C ARG A 494 1.52 15.42 10.07
N CYS A 495 1.20 16.23 11.06
CA CYS A 495 1.81 17.53 11.22
C CYS A 495 3.22 17.36 11.82
N CYS A 496 4.17 18.08 11.23
CA CYS A 496 5.52 18.22 11.76
C CYS A 496 6.01 19.67 11.64
N LYS A 497 7.04 19.99 12.41
CA LYS A 497 7.64 21.32 12.47
C LYS A 497 9.13 21.22 12.75
N SER A 498 9.95 21.93 11.97
CA SER A 498 11.39 21.99 12.21
C SER A 498 11.68 22.68 13.54
N VAL A 499 12.69 22.20 14.26
CA VAL A 499 13.17 22.80 15.53
C VAL A 499 14.61 23.28 15.33
N ALA A 500 14.98 24.38 15.99
CA ALA A 500 16.39 24.77 16.04
C ALA A 500 17.18 23.70 16.82
N ASN A 501 18.35 23.28 16.31
CA ASN A 501 19.16 22.23 16.92
C ASN A 501 19.59 22.55 18.37
N GLU A 502 19.60 23.82 18.77
CA GLU A 502 19.91 24.27 20.14
C GLU A 502 18.77 24.03 21.14
N ALA A 503 17.53 23.87 20.66
CA ALA A 503 16.34 23.65 21.49
C ALA A 503 15.93 22.16 21.59
N ALA A 504 16.69 21.25 20.97
CA ALA A 504 16.49 19.82 21.15
C ALA A 504 16.91 19.43 22.57
N PRO A 505 16.08 18.70 23.34
CA PRO A 505 16.47 18.25 24.67
C PRO A 505 17.74 17.40 24.57
N ARG A 506 18.80 17.81 25.29
CA ARG A 506 20.02 17.02 25.38
C ARG A 506 19.64 15.67 25.98
N ALA A 507 19.98 14.59 25.28
CA ALA A 507 19.77 13.24 25.79
C ALA A 507 20.63 13.06 27.06
N GLU A 508 20.01 13.20 28.24
CA GLU A 508 20.62 12.76 29.49
C GLU A 508 20.61 11.24 29.52
N SER A 509 21.81 10.65 29.54
CA SER A 509 22.02 9.22 29.73
C SER A 509 21.66 8.82 31.16
N ASN A 510 20.38 8.65 31.45
CA ASN A 510 19.93 8.05 32.71
C ASN A 510 19.40 6.65 32.46
N GLY A 511 20.24 5.68 32.83
CA GLY A 511 19.88 4.27 32.85
C GLY A 511 18.84 3.99 33.93
N SER A 512 17.67 3.52 33.50
CA SER A 512 16.84 2.55 34.21
C SER A 512 15.60 2.29 33.35
N ASN A 513 15.53 1.09 32.78
CA ASN A 513 14.43 0.62 31.95
C ASN A 513 13.25 0.22 32.85
N PRO A 514 12.06 0.86 32.82
CA PRO A 514 10.88 0.30 33.43
C PRO A 514 10.25 -0.69 32.44
N HIS A 515 10.22 -1.96 32.82
CA HIS A 515 9.48 -3.01 32.11
C HIS A 515 7.98 -2.64 32.02
N TYR A 516 7.55 -2.19 30.84
CA TYR A 516 6.14 -2.19 30.46
C TYR A 516 5.87 -3.42 29.60
N ARG A 517 5.18 -4.40 30.18
CA ARG A 517 4.58 -5.53 29.44
C ARG A 517 3.23 -5.08 28.90
N TYR A 518 3.11 -4.91 27.58
CA TYR A 518 1.81 -4.92 26.91
C TYR A 518 1.88 -5.71 25.60
N SER A 519 0.81 -6.47 25.39
CA SER A 519 0.60 -7.48 24.36
C SER A 519 0.39 -6.86 22.98
N CYS A 520 1.20 -7.26 21.99
CA CYS A 520 0.84 -7.17 20.57
C CYS A 520 -0.47 -7.95 20.36
N VAL A 521 -1.54 -7.23 20.04
CA VAL A 521 -2.72 -7.85 19.42
C VAL A 521 -2.45 -7.86 17.92
N CYS A 522 -1.94 -8.99 17.41
CA CYS A 522 -2.08 -9.30 16.00
C CYS A 522 -3.58 -9.36 15.70
N ALA A 523 -4.11 -8.37 15.00
CA ALA A 523 -5.41 -8.49 14.36
C ALA A 523 -5.27 -9.47 13.19
N CYS A 524 -5.60 -10.73 13.44
CA CYS A 524 -6.08 -11.62 12.39
C CYS A 524 -7.52 -11.20 12.07
N VAL A 525 -7.74 -10.67 10.88
CA VAL A 525 -8.96 -10.87 10.10
C VAL A 525 -8.52 -11.31 8.72
#